data_AF-A0A919NU81-F1
#
_entry.id   AF-A0A919NU81-F1
#
_cell.length_a   1.000
_cell.length_b   1.000
_cell.length_c   1.000
_cell.angle_alpha   90.00
_cell.angle_beta   90.00
_cell.angle_gamma   90.00
#
_symmetry.space_group_name_H-M   'P 1'
#
loop_
_entity.id
_entity.type
_entity.pdbx_description
1 polymer ?
#
loop_
_entity_poly.entity_id
_entity_poly.type
_entity_poly.pdbx_seq_one_letter_code
_entity_poly.pdbx_strand_id
1 'polypeptide(L)'
;MKLKLSRRQITVIAVAGVAVVAIMMSRAGGGNDGDQREGIDTPAHQACVDFAAGYPKAKAKTARLALADKVTANSSKSENDLIRKRAAEMGASANDSNAEWKSAGDALTAACRTG
;
A
#
# COMPACT_ATOMS: atom_id res chain seq x y z
N MET A 1 -30.34 -12.73 20.48
CA MET A 1 -29.74 -11.58 21.21
C MET A 1 -29.51 -10.43 20.23
N LYS A 2 -30.12 -9.25 20.43
CA LYS A 2 -29.84 -8.05 19.62
C LYS A 2 -28.56 -7.41 20.14
N LEU A 3 -27.42 -7.72 19.53
CA LEU A 3 -26.14 -7.06 19.82
C LEU A 3 -26.22 -5.60 19.36
N LYS A 4 -26.48 -4.68 20.30
CA LYS A 4 -26.27 -3.24 20.09
C LYS A 4 -24.76 -2.98 20.12
N LEU A 5 -24.10 -3.21 18.99
CA LEU A 5 -22.71 -2.80 18.79
C LEU A 5 -22.65 -1.27 18.63
N SER A 6 -22.00 -0.61 19.58
CA SER A 6 -21.64 0.81 19.49
C SER A 6 -20.70 1.05 18.31
N ARG A 7 -20.81 2.19 17.61
CA ARG A 7 -19.91 2.58 16.50
C ARG A 7 -18.42 2.45 16.86
N ARG A 8 -18.06 2.65 18.13
CA ARG A 8 -16.69 2.45 18.63
C ARG A 8 -16.26 0.97 18.59
N GLN A 9 -17.14 0.04 18.95
CA GLN A 9 -16.84 -1.39 18.87
C GLN A 9 -16.76 -1.90 17.43
N ILE A 10 -17.60 -1.37 16.53
CA ILE A 10 -17.50 -1.70 15.09
C ILE A 10 -16.14 -1.25 14.53
N THR A 11 -15.66 -0.07 14.93
CA THR A 11 -14.36 0.46 14.49
C THR A 11 -13.20 -0.39 15.03
N VAL A 12 -13.25 -0.81 16.29
CA VAL A 12 -12.21 -1.65 16.90
C VAL A 12 -12.18 -3.05 16.28
N ILE A 13 -13.35 -3.65 16.01
CA ILE A 13 -13.45 -4.97 15.37
C ILE A 13 -12.98 -4.91 13.91
N ALA A 14 -13.27 -3.83 13.19
CA ALA A 14 -12.77 -3.63 11.82
C ALA A 14 -11.23 -3.47 11.78
N VAL A 15 -10.64 -2.76 12.74
CA VAL A 15 -9.17 -2.59 12.83
C VAL A 15 -8.49 -3.90 13.27
N ALA A 16 -9.07 -4.64 14.21
CA ALA A 16 -8.54 -5.93 14.65
C ALA A 16 -8.64 -7.02 13.57
N GLY A 17 -9.70 -7.02 12.74
CA GLY A 17 -9.86 -7.97 11.64
C GLY A 17 -8.81 -7.82 10.54
N VAL A 18 -8.36 -6.59 10.26
CA VAL A 18 -7.35 -6.31 9.21
C VAL A 18 -5.96 -6.80 9.61
N ALA A 19 -5.61 -6.75 10.90
CA ALA A 19 -4.31 -7.22 11.38
C ALA A 19 -4.14 -8.74 11.24
N VAL A 20 -5.22 -9.52 11.39
CA VAL A 20 -5.15 -11.00 11.31
C VAL A 20 -5.07 -11.49 9.87
N VAL A 21 -5.67 -10.79 8.90
CA VAL A 21 -5.56 -11.16 7.47
C VAL A 21 -4.16 -10.91 6.91
N ALA A 22 -3.44 -9.90 7.42
CA ALA A 22 -2.06 -9.62 6.99
C ALA A 22 -1.07 -10.75 7.35
N ILE A 23 -1.32 -11.48 8.44
CA ILE A 23 -0.48 -12.60 8.88
C ILE A 23 -0.69 -13.84 8.00
N MET A 24 -1.88 -14.02 7.42
CA MET A 24 -2.19 -15.17 6.54
C MET A 24 -1.57 -15.05 5.14
N MET A 25 -1.36 -13.84 4.62
CA MET A 25 -0.79 -13.62 3.28
C MET A 25 0.74 -13.80 3.22
N SER A 26 1.41 -13.86 4.38
CA SER A 26 2.87 -14.04 4.44
C SER A 26 3.32 -15.51 4.28
N ARG A 27 2.38 -16.46 4.17
CA ARG A 27 2.69 -17.90 4.10
C ARG A 27 2.43 -18.56 2.74
N ALA A 28 1.84 -17.87 1.78
CA ALA A 28 1.67 -18.39 0.43
C ALA A 28 2.83 -17.94 -0.47
N GLY A 29 4.03 -18.45 -0.17
CA GLY A 29 5.04 -18.62 -1.21
C GLY A 29 4.55 -19.74 -2.13
N GLY A 30 4.29 -19.41 -3.39
CA GLY A 30 3.86 -20.41 -4.37
C GLY A 30 3.31 -19.79 -5.65
N GLY A 31 4.20 -19.61 -6.63
CA GLY A 31 3.93 -19.96 -8.03
C GLY A 31 2.94 -19.11 -8.83
N ASN A 32 3.54 -18.34 -9.74
CA ASN A 32 3.23 -18.29 -11.18
C ASN A 32 2.05 -17.46 -11.74
N ASP A 33 2.41 -16.86 -12.88
CA ASP A 33 1.60 -16.39 -14.01
C ASP A 33 0.93 -15.02 -13.97
N GLY A 34 1.44 -14.15 -14.87
CA GLY A 34 0.74 -13.01 -15.44
C GLY A 34 1.55 -11.71 -15.39
N ASP A 35 2.15 -11.33 -16.52
CA ASP A 35 2.76 -10.02 -16.76
C ASP A 35 4.07 -9.71 -16.03
N GLN A 36 5.14 -10.44 -16.38
CA GLN A 36 6.44 -9.78 -16.49
C GLN A 36 6.33 -8.72 -17.59
N ARG A 37 5.87 -7.53 -17.24
CA ARG A 37 6.30 -6.32 -17.93
C ARG A 37 7.82 -6.34 -17.87
N GLU A 38 8.48 -6.51 -19.01
CA GLU A 38 9.93 -6.39 -19.14
C GLU A 38 10.38 -5.07 -18.48
N GLY A 39 10.79 -5.08 -17.21
CA GLY A 39 11.18 -3.88 -16.44
C GLY A 39 10.82 -3.87 -14.94
N ILE A 40 9.70 -4.49 -14.53
CA ILE A 40 9.24 -4.50 -13.13
C ILE A 40 9.46 -5.88 -12.49
N ASP A 41 10.24 -5.92 -11.40
CA ASP A 41 10.35 -7.10 -10.55
C ASP A 41 9.10 -7.33 -9.69
N THR A 42 8.92 -8.56 -9.21
CA THR A 42 7.74 -8.96 -8.43
C THR A 42 7.49 -8.06 -7.20
N PRO A 43 8.48 -7.72 -6.36
CA PRO A 43 8.30 -6.75 -5.29
C PRO A 43 7.80 -5.37 -5.75
N ALA A 44 8.37 -4.80 -6.82
CA ALA A 44 7.91 -3.54 -7.40
C ALA A 44 6.47 -3.64 -7.90
N HIS A 45 6.12 -4.74 -8.59
CA HIS A 45 4.77 -4.98 -9.06
C HIS A 45 3.78 -5.00 -7.88
N GLN A 46 4.12 -5.74 -6.83
CA GLN A 46 3.27 -5.83 -5.63
C GLN A 46 3.10 -4.48 -4.94
N ALA A 47 4.16 -3.66 -4.86
CA ALA A 47 4.08 -2.31 -4.33
C ALA A 47 3.13 -1.42 -5.15
N CYS A 48 3.19 -1.51 -6.48
CA CYS A 48 2.29 -0.79 -7.39
C CYS A 48 0.83 -1.25 -7.26
N VAL A 49 0.59 -2.56 -7.14
CA VAL A 49 -0.76 -3.12 -6.91
C VAL A 49 -1.34 -2.65 -5.58
N ASP A 50 -0.56 -2.74 -4.50
CA ASP A 50 -0.98 -2.32 -3.17
C ASP A 50 -1.27 -0.82 -3.11
N PHE A 51 -0.41 -0.02 -3.74
CA PHE A 51 -0.60 1.41 -3.90
C PHE A 51 -1.90 1.71 -4.66
N ALA A 52 -2.11 1.14 -5.85
CA ALA A 52 -3.32 1.37 -6.65
C ALA A 52 -4.61 0.98 -5.91
N ALA A 53 -4.57 -0.12 -5.14
CA ALA A 53 -5.72 -0.59 -4.38
C ALA A 53 -6.02 0.26 -3.13
N GLY A 54 -4.98 0.83 -2.50
CA GLY A 54 -5.09 1.57 -1.25
C GLY A 54 -5.22 3.08 -1.41
N TYR A 55 -4.58 3.67 -2.43
CA TYR A 55 -4.45 5.12 -2.58
C TYR A 55 -5.80 5.86 -2.69
N PRO A 56 -6.81 5.39 -3.46
CA PRO A 56 -8.13 6.03 -3.50
C PRO A 56 -8.88 6.00 -2.16
N LYS A 57 -8.51 5.06 -1.28
CA LYS A 57 -9.13 4.84 0.03
C LYS A 57 -8.38 5.58 1.16
N ALA A 58 -7.11 5.95 0.94
CA ALA A 58 -6.24 6.60 1.91
C ALA A 58 -6.53 8.10 2.10
N LYS A 59 -7.77 8.45 2.47
CA LYS A 59 -8.20 9.84 2.67
C LYS A 59 -7.77 10.40 4.02
N ALA A 60 -7.76 9.56 5.05
CA ALA A 60 -7.36 9.93 6.41
C ALA A 60 -5.84 9.76 6.60
N LYS A 61 -5.24 10.63 7.43
CA LYS A 61 -3.79 10.61 7.75
C LYS A 61 -3.29 9.21 8.17
N THR A 62 -4.00 8.54 9.06
CA THR A 62 -3.66 7.18 9.50
C THR A 62 -3.70 6.15 8.35
N ALA A 63 -4.64 6.29 7.42
CA ALA A 63 -4.73 5.43 6.25
C ALA A 63 -3.61 5.69 5.23
N ARG A 64 -3.12 6.94 5.13
CA ARG A 64 -1.96 7.29 4.31
C ARG A 64 -0.70 6.67 4.86
N LEU A 65 -0.46 6.81 6.17
CA LEU A 65 0.68 6.21 6.86
C LEU A 65 0.68 4.69 6.69
N ALA A 66 -0.44 4.02 6.95
CA ALA A 66 -0.54 2.57 6.77
C ALA A 66 -0.30 2.12 5.32
N LEU A 67 -0.78 2.89 4.33
CA LEU A 67 -0.50 2.60 2.93
C LEU A 67 0.97 2.82 2.59
N ALA A 68 1.54 3.94 3.02
CA ALA A 68 2.94 4.30 2.84
C ALA A 68 3.87 3.22 3.41
N ASP A 69 3.63 2.76 4.63
CA ASP A 69 4.41 1.70 5.27
C ASP A 69 4.37 0.41 4.44
N LYS A 70 3.18 0.02 3.98
CA LYS A 70 3.00 -1.20 3.17
C LYS A 70 3.73 -1.11 1.83
N VAL A 71 3.54 -0.02 1.10
CA VAL A 71 4.14 0.19 -0.22
C VAL A 71 5.66 0.34 -0.12
N THR A 72 6.15 1.02 0.92
CA THR A 72 7.60 1.14 1.19
C THR A 72 8.20 -0.21 1.57
N ALA A 73 7.52 -1.03 2.38
CA ALA A 73 8.00 -2.36 2.77
C ALA A 73 8.07 -3.36 1.61
N ASN A 74 7.19 -3.24 0.62
CA ASN A 74 7.23 -4.08 -0.58
C ASN A 74 8.25 -3.56 -1.60
N SER A 75 8.27 -2.25 -1.85
CA SER A 75 9.23 -1.65 -2.78
C SER A 75 10.66 -1.77 -2.27
N SER A 76 10.95 -1.74 -0.96
CA SER A 76 12.33 -1.87 -0.45
C SER A 76 13.03 -3.17 -0.83
N LYS A 77 12.26 -4.20 -1.22
CA LYS A 77 12.77 -5.50 -1.68
C LYS A 77 12.99 -5.56 -3.20
N SER A 78 12.62 -4.51 -3.92
CA SER A 78 12.69 -4.39 -5.37
C SER A 78 14.08 -3.95 -5.83
N GLU A 79 14.47 -4.37 -7.03
CA GLU A 79 15.66 -3.87 -7.72
C GLU A 79 15.35 -2.62 -8.55
N ASN A 80 14.07 -2.29 -8.75
CA ASN A 80 13.62 -1.09 -9.45
C ASN A 80 13.80 0.18 -8.58
N ASP A 81 14.94 0.86 -8.77
CA ASP A 81 15.31 2.09 -8.06
C ASP A 81 14.26 3.20 -8.20
N LEU A 82 13.60 3.32 -9.36
CA LEU A 82 12.60 4.34 -9.60
C LEU A 82 11.39 4.14 -8.69
N ILE A 83 10.83 2.93 -8.65
CA ILE A 83 9.68 2.61 -7.80
C ILE A 83 10.05 2.73 -6.33
N ARG A 84 11.22 2.23 -5.91
CA ARG A 84 11.73 2.40 -4.55
C ARG A 84 11.80 3.85 -4.12
N LYS A 85 12.40 4.71 -4.95
CA LYS A 85 12.54 6.13 -4.67
C LYS A 85 11.18 6.81 -4.56
N ARG A 86 10.28 6.58 -5.52
CA ARG A 86 8.93 7.19 -5.49
C ARG A 86 8.07 6.67 -4.34
N ALA A 87 8.19 5.40 -3.97
CA ALA A 87 7.52 4.85 -2.81
C ALA A 87 8.01 5.48 -1.51
N ALA A 88 9.32 5.68 -1.36
CA ALA A 88 9.90 6.35 -0.20
C ALA A 88 9.50 7.84 -0.12
N GLU A 89 9.52 8.57 -1.24
CA GLU A 89 9.05 9.97 -1.32
C GLU A 89 7.58 10.09 -0.94
N MET A 90 6.73 9.19 -1.46
CA MET A 90 5.32 9.10 -1.11
C MET A 90 5.15 8.79 0.38
N GLY A 91 5.96 7.88 0.93
CA GLY A 91 5.94 7.55 2.36
C GLY A 91 6.32 8.71 3.27
N ALA A 92 7.35 9.49 2.90
CA ALA A 92 7.71 10.70 3.63
C ALA A 92 6.56 11.72 3.64
N SER A 93 5.85 11.87 2.52
CA SER A 93 4.71 12.79 2.39
C SER A 93 3.41 12.33 3.07
N ALA A 94 3.36 11.10 3.61
CA ALA A 94 2.15 10.54 4.21
C ALA A 94 1.67 11.30 5.46
N ASN A 95 2.60 12.00 6.13
CA ASN A 95 2.35 12.83 7.30
C ASN A 95 2.09 14.31 6.96
N ASP A 96 2.37 14.70 5.71
CA ASP A 96 2.33 16.09 5.23
C ASP A 96 0.92 16.49 4.77
N SER A 97 0.80 17.64 4.10
CA SER A 97 -0.48 18.12 3.61
C SER A 97 -1.08 17.20 2.54
N ASN A 98 -2.38 17.33 2.32
CA ASN A 98 -3.07 16.58 1.26
C ASN A 98 -2.48 16.85 -0.13
N ALA A 99 -1.96 18.05 -0.37
CA ALA A 99 -1.38 18.42 -1.66
C ALA A 99 -0.05 17.70 -1.89
N GLU A 100 0.82 17.66 -0.87
CA GLU A 100 2.11 16.95 -0.90
C GLU A 100 1.91 15.44 -1.08
N TRP A 101 1.02 14.85 -0.28
CA TRP A 101 0.61 13.45 -0.43
C TRP A 101 0.10 13.13 -1.83
N LYS A 102 -0.71 14.05 -2.39
CA LYS A 102 -1.28 13.87 -3.71
C LYS A 102 -0.19 13.88 -4.79
N SER A 103 0.67 14.90 -4.76
CA SER A 103 1.76 15.06 -5.70
C SER A 103 2.71 13.85 -5.69
N ALA A 104 3.07 13.36 -4.51
CA ALA A 104 3.96 12.20 -4.40
C ALA A 104 3.28 10.90 -4.87
N GLY A 105 1.98 10.73 -4.60
CA GLY A 105 1.21 9.60 -5.14
C GLY A 105 1.05 9.64 -6.66
N ASP A 106 0.88 10.83 -7.25
CA ASP A 106 0.82 11.00 -8.71
C ASP A 106 2.19 10.65 -9.34
N ALA A 107 3.32 10.99 -8.68
CA ALA A 107 4.66 10.59 -9.11
C ALA A 107 4.90 9.07 -9.03
N LEU A 108 4.44 8.40 -7.97
CA LEU A 108 4.51 6.94 -7.87
C LEU A 108 3.60 6.26 -8.90
N THR A 109 2.42 6.82 -9.18
CA THR A 109 1.54 6.34 -10.26
C THR A 109 2.26 6.37 -11.61
N ALA A 110 2.98 7.46 -11.91
CA ALA A 110 3.75 7.56 -13.13
C ALA A 110 4.86 6.50 -13.19
N ALA A 111 5.61 6.32 -12.09
CA ALA A 111 6.63 5.28 -11.99
C ALA A 111 6.07 3.87 -12.21
N CYS A 112 4.89 3.56 -11.65
CA CYS A 112 4.23 2.26 -11.86
C CYS A 112 3.74 2.02 -13.29
N ARG A 113 3.66 3.05 -14.15
CA ARG A 113 3.28 2.92 -15.56
C ARG A 113 4.46 2.81 -16.50
N THR A 114 5.60 3.42 -16.13
CA THR A 114 6.82 3.48 -16.95
C THR A 114 7.92 2.55 -16.47
N GLY A 115 7.79 2.00 -15.27
CA GLY A 115 8.73 1.08 -14.64
C GLY A 115 8.66 -0.31 -15.24
#